data_AF-A0AAU6QI30-F1
#
_entry.id   AF-A0AAU6QI30-F1
#
_cell.length_a   1.000
_cell.length_b   1.000
_cell.length_c   1.000
_cell.angle_alpha   90.00
_cell.angle_beta   90.00
_cell.angle_gamma   90.00
#
_symmetry.space_group_name_H-M   'P 1'
#
loop_
_entity.id
_entity.type
_entity.pdbx_description
1 polymer ?
#
loop_
_entity_poly.entity_id
_entity_poly.type
_entity_poly.pdbx_seq_one_letter_code
_entity_poly.pdbx_strand_id
1 'polypeptide(L)'
;MLDAIRALAHAWGGQCLSKAYEGHKVPLVFECAVAHRFPMLMHGLRLGHWCHACAYDRATIYSLDDARAIAAERGGRCLSRSYLNSREKMRWRCEAGHTWSACLEQVLRGDWCQACHFERIKPRQDDIERAAAERGGRCLSAYIDKETPLQWQCAEGHTWFAPWFRVSKGQWCHLCAVKARTRTIEQMQDLAQSRGGRCLSTVYPGPHGKIEWQCGKGHAWHATVNSVWRGSWCPECAWESRRMARNRRRSKGAVPILL
;
A
#
# COMPACT_ATOMS: atom_id res chain seq x y z
N MET A 1 49.93 15.15 23.18
CA MET A 1 48.81 14.77 22.27
C MET A 1 48.30 13.36 22.58
N LEU A 2 49.19 12.34 22.61
CA LEU A 2 48.81 10.98 22.96
C LEU A 2 48.27 10.84 24.40
N ASP A 3 48.83 11.59 25.35
CA ASP A 3 48.36 11.55 26.75
C ASP A 3 46.94 12.09 26.92
N ALA A 4 46.55 13.10 26.13
CA ALA A 4 45.18 13.61 26.09
C ALA A 4 44.21 12.57 25.51
N ILE A 5 44.65 11.78 24.52
CA ILE A 5 43.86 10.69 23.94
C ILE A 5 43.70 9.53 24.93
N ARG A 6 44.76 9.22 25.70
CA ARG A 6 44.72 8.22 26.79
C ARG A 6 43.77 8.67 27.90
N ALA A 7 43.84 9.92 28.32
CA ALA A 7 42.93 10.48 29.32
C ALA A 7 41.47 10.41 28.86
N LEU A 8 41.20 10.72 27.59
CA LEU A 8 39.86 10.62 27.01
C LEU A 8 39.37 9.15 26.94
N ALA A 9 40.24 8.22 26.55
CA ALA A 9 39.92 6.80 26.55
C ALA A 9 39.56 6.28 27.96
N HIS A 10 40.31 6.70 28.98
CA HIS A 10 40.00 6.40 30.38
C HIS A 10 38.69 7.02 30.84
N ALA A 11 38.42 8.29 30.47
CA ALA A 11 37.15 8.95 30.79
C ALA A 11 35.93 8.25 30.17
N TRP A 12 36.10 7.58 29.03
CA TRP A 12 35.05 6.80 28.36
C TRP A 12 35.01 5.32 28.77
N GLY A 13 35.73 4.96 29.85
CA GLY A 13 35.72 3.62 30.41
C GLY A 13 36.49 2.62 29.55
N GLY A 14 37.67 2.99 29.06
CA GLY A 14 38.58 2.10 28.35
C GLY A 14 40.03 2.58 28.41
N GLN A 15 40.86 2.08 27.52
CA GLN A 15 42.27 2.43 27.42
C GLN A 15 42.73 2.49 25.96
N CYS A 16 43.73 3.33 25.68
CA CYS A 16 44.39 3.42 24.38
C CYS A 16 45.63 2.52 24.38
N LEU A 17 45.65 1.52 23.50
CA LEU A 17 46.74 0.55 23.35
C LEU A 17 47.85 1.05 22.41
N SER A 18 47.59 2.10 21.62
CA SER A 18 48.60 2.69 20.74
C SER A 18 49.74 3.34 21.52
N LYS A 19 50.98 3.02 21.13
CA LYS A 19 52.21 3.52 21.77
C LYS A 19 52.62 4.91 21.26
N ALA A 20 52.24 5.27 20.05
CA ALA A 20 52.54 6.54 19.41
C ALA A 20 51.31 7.08 18.66
N TYR A 21 51.27 8.40 18.46
CA TYR A 21 50.30 9.07 17.60
C TYR A 21 51.00 9.55 16.32
N GLU A 22 50.75 8.86 15.22
CA GLU A 22 51.41 9.09 13.92
C GLU A 22 50.58 9.99 12.97
N GLY A 23 49.52 10.63 13.49
CA GLY A 23 48.68 11.56 12.75
C GLY A 23 47.22 11.12 12.61
N HIS A 24 46.38 12.02 12.12
CA HIS A 24 44.92 11.88 12.18
C HIS A 24 44.34 10.82 11.22
N LYS A 25 45.13 10.35 10.24
CA LYS A 25 44.77 9.30 9.28
C LYS A 25 45.18 7.90 9.72
N VAL A 26 46.00 7.78 10.76
CA VAL A 26 46.43 6.49 11.31
C VAL A 26 45.46 6.10 12.43
N PRO A 27 44.81 4.92 12.35
CA PRO A 27 43.91 4.47 13.39
C PRO A 27 44.67 4.14 14.66
N LEU A 28 44.15 4.63 15.79
CA LEU A 28 44.61 4.25 17.12
C LEU A 28 43.82 3.03 17.59
N VAL A 29 44.46 2.15 18.34
CA VAL A 29 43.84 0.94 18.88
C VAL A 29 43.40 1.21 20.31
N PHE A 30 42.14 0.90 20.60
CA PHE A 30 41.53 1.07 21.93
C PHE A 30 40.97 -0.25 22.44
N GLU A 31 40.85 -0.35 23.76
CA GLU A 31 40.19 -1.43 24.48
C GLU A 31 39.17 -0.83 25.46
N CYS A 32 37.91 -1.26 25.42
CA CYS A 32 36.88 -0.75 26.35
C CYS A 32 36.83 -1.56 27.67
N ALA A 33 35.97 -1.16 28.61
CA ALA A 33 35.80 -1.81 29.92
C ALA A 33 35.39 -3.29 29.85
N VAL A 34 34.73 -3.73 28.77
CA VAL A 34 34.36 -5.14 28.53
C VAL A 34 35.36 -5.85 27.61
N ALA A 35 36.60 -5.32 27.52
CA ALA A 35 37.73 -5.89 26.78
C ALA A 35 37.55 -6.00 25.25
N HIS A 36 36.61 -5.26 24.63
CA HIS A 36 36.55 -5.17 23.17
C HIS A 36 37.70 -4.32 22.64
N ARG A 37 38.47 -4.89 21.72
CA ARG A 37 39.56 -4.22 21.01
C ARG A 37 39.09 -3.71 19.66
N PHE A 38 39.25 -2.42 19.39
CA PHE A 38 38.82 -1.82 18.14
C PHE A 38 39.75 -0.70 17.67
N PRO A 39 39.97 -0.56 16.35
CA PRO A 39 40.67 0.57 15.77
C PRO A 39 39.73 1.77 15.63
N MET A 40 40.25 2.98 15.84
CA MET A 40 39.49 4.22 15.67
C MET A 40 40.38 5.38 15.24
N LEU A 41 39.90 6.15 14.27
CA LEU A 41 40.55 7.38 13.81
C LEU A 41 40.27 8.54 14.77
N MET A 42 41.19 9.50 14.82
CA MET A 42 41.05 10.71 15.63
C MET A 42 39.79 11.52 15.31
N HIS A 43 39.32 11.50 14.06
CA HIS A 43 38.06 12.14 13.69
C HIS A 43 36.85 11.48 14.37
N GLY A 44 36.80 10.15 14.43
CA GLY A 44 35.72 9.41 15.11
C GLY A 44 35.71 9.66 16.61
N LEU A 45 36.89 9.74 17.23
CA LEU A 45 37.04 10.10 18.64
C LEU A 45 36.55 11.53 18.93
N ARG A 46 36.75 12.49 18.01
CA ARG A 46 36.22 13.86 18.18
C ARG A 46 34.69 13.95 18.04
N LEU A 47 34.09 13.04 17.26
CA LEU A 47 32.64 12.97 17.08
C LEU A 47 31.91 12.25 18.23
N GLY A 48 32.63 11.80 19.26
CA GLY A 48 32.01 11.11 20.40
C GLY A 48 31.74 9.63 20.14
N HIS A 49 32.26 9.05 19.05
CA HIS A 49 32.05 7.62 18.78
C HIS A 49 32.94 6.80 19.71
N TRP A 50 32.35 5.79 20.34
CA TRP A 50 33.06 4.88 21.25
C TRP A 50 32.53 3.47 21.12
N CYS A 51 33.43 2.49 21.17
CA CYS A 51 33.21 1.04 21.09
C CYS A 51 31.87 0.62 20.45
N HIS A 52 31.87 0.39 19.14
CA HIS A 52 30.67 -0.01 18.40
C HIS A 52 30.05 -1.31 18.96
N ALA A 53 30.88 -2.26 19.40
CA ALA A 53 30.43 -3.49 20.05
C ALA A 53 29.66 -3.21 21.36
N CYS A 54 30.14 -2.30 22.22
CA CYS A 54 29.39 -1.91 23.43
C CYS A 54 28.13 -1.10 23.13
N ALA A 55 28.16 -0.26 22.11
CA ALA A 55 26.98 0.48 21.66
C ALA A 55 25.91 -0.49 21.12
N TYR A 56 26.34 -1.58 20.49
CA TYR A 56 25.48 -2.67 20.02
C TYR A 56 25.00 -3.55 21.19
N ASP A 57 25.87 -3.86 22.16
CA ASP A 57 25.52 -4.66 23.36
C ASP A 57 24.54 -3.95 24.29
N ARG A 58 24.61 -2.62 24.42
CA ARG A 58 23.56 -1.84 25.12
C ARG A 58 22.19 -1.92 24.44
N ALA A 59 22.11 -2.39 23.19
CA ALA A 59 20.88 -2.47 22.41
C ALA A 59 20.28 -3.89 22.30
N THR A 60 20.95 -4.96 22.78
CA THR A 60 20.38 -6.33 22.69
C THR A 60 20.72 -7.21 23.90
N ILE A 61 19.89 -7.10 24.94
CA ILE A 61 19.89 -7.87 26.20
C ILE A 61 19.09 -9.16 26.03
N TYR A 62 19.46 -10.03 25.08
CA TYR A 62 18.77 -11.32 24.96
C TYR A 62 19.77 -12.45 24.88
N SER A 63 19.52 -13.48 25.68
CA SER A 63 20.26 -14.72 25.76
C SER A 63 19.49 -15.86 25.08
N LEU A 64 20.14 -17.01 24.92
CA LEU A 64 19.47 -18.23 24.44
C LEU A 64 18.33 -18.64 25.38
N ASP A 65 18.45 -18.37 26.68
CA ASP A 65 17.41 -18.72 27.65
C ASP A 65 16.22 -17.77 27.54
N ASP A 66 16.44 -16.50 27.23
CA ASP A 66 15.34 -15.57 26.89
C ASP A 66 14.59 -16.05 25.65
N ALA A 67 15.31 -16.48 24.61
CA ALA A 67 14.70 -17.04 23.40
C ALA A 67 13.86 -18.31 23.71
N ARG A 68 14.33 -19.15 24.64
CA ARG A 68 13.58 -20.34 25.10
C ARG A 68 12.35 -19.96 25.95
N ALA A 69 12.48 -18.97 26.81
CA ALA A 69 11.38 -18.47 27.65
C ALA A 69 10.26 -17.88 26.78
N ILE A 70 10.61 -17.02 25.80
CA ILE A 70 9.66 -16.46 24.83
C ILE A 70 8.98 -17.57 24.04
N ALA A 71 9.73 -18.61 23.67
CA ALA A 71 9.14 -19.75 22.98
C ALA A 71 8.11 -20.47 23.85
N ALA A 72 8.42 -20.71 25.12
CA ALA A 72 7.55 -21.39 26.07
C ALA A 72 6.28 -20.57 26.35
N GLU A 73 6.39 -19.25 26.53
CA GLU A 73 5.27 -18.33 26.72
C GLU A 73 4.27 -18.40 25.56
N ARG A 74 4.77 -18.56 24.33
CA ARG A 74 3.94 -18.66 23.11
C ARG A 74 3.53 -20.11 22.77
N GLY A 75 3.59 -21.01 23.75
CA GLY A 75 3.18 -22.41 23.59
C GLY A 75 4.12 -23.23 22.69
N GLY A 76 5.38 -22.85 22.54
CA GLY A 76 6.34 -23.56 21.69
C GLY A 76 7.72 -23.74 22.33
N ARG A 77 8.71 -24.07 21.48
CA ARG A 77 10.08 -24.40 21.91
C ARG A 77 11.10 -23.86 20.92
N CYS A 78 12.18 -23.30 21.45
CA CYS A 78 13.38 -23.00 20.67
C CYS A 78 14.21 -24.28 20.53
N LEU A 79 14.48 -24.71 19.29
CA LEU A 79 15.25 -25.90 18.94
C LEU A 79 16.74 -25.59 18.72
N SER A 80 17.11 -24.31 18.57
CA SER A 80 18.52 -23.90 18.44
C SER A 80 19.30 -24.19 19.73
N ARG A 81 20.54 -24.66 19.57
CA ARG A 81 21.46 -24.96 20.68
C ARG A 81 22.38 -23.79 21.04
N SER A 82 22.46 -22.78 20.18
CA SER A 82 23.27 -21.57 20.38
C SER A 82 22.50 -20.33 19.93
N TYR A 83 22.87 -19.19 20.51
CA TYR A 83 22.41 -17.86 20.14
C TYR A 83 23.63 -16.98 19.92
N LEU A 84 23.73 -16.37 18.75
CA LEU A 84 24.83 -15.47 18.40
C LEU A 84 24.39 -14.01 18.52
N ASN A 85 23.27 -13.65 17.88
CA ASN A 85 22.66 -12.34 17.95
C ASN A 85 21.18 -12.41 17.52
N SER A 86 20.46 -11.29 17.66
CA SER A 86 19.02 -11.22 17.41
C SER A 86 18.58 -11.36 15.96
N ARG A 87 19.51 -11.21 15.01
CA ARG A 87 19.28 -11.28 13.56
C ARG A 87 19.59 -12.64 12.96
N GLU A 88 20.38 -13.47 13.66
CA GLU A 88 20.67 -14.82 13.22
C GLU A 88 19.44 -15.71 13.26
N LYS A 89 19.34 -16.61 12.28
CA LYS A 89 18.18 -17.51 12.16
C LYS A 89 18.25 -18.59 13.23
N MET A 90 17.19 -18.68 14.01
CA MET A 90 16.98 -19.72 15.01
C MET A 90 15.87 -20.67 14.54
N ARG A 91 15.92 -21.91 15.03
CA ARG A 91 14.90 -22.92 14.74
C ARG A 91 13.87 -22.94 15.86
N TRP A 92 12.61 -22.88 15.51
CA TRP A 92 11.47 -22.82 16.43
C TRP A 92 10.49 -23.95 16.15
N ARG A 93 9.67 -24.27 17.17
CA ARG A 93 8.56 -25.22 17.08
C ARG A 93 7.36 -24.67 17.85
N CYS A 94 6.15 -24.71 17.29
CA CYS A 94 4.93 -24.32 18.01
C CYS A 94 4.24 -25.53 18.65
N GLU A 95 3.17 -25.27 19.42
CA GLU A 95 2.36 -26.29 20.08
C GLU A 95 1.78 -27.32 19.10
N ALA A 96 1.26 -26.83 17.95
CA ALA A 96 0.75 -27.67 16.88
C ALA A 96 1.82 -28.51 16.16
N GLY A 97 3.11 -28.35 16.54
CA GLY A 97 4.21 -29.16 16.02
C GLY A 97 4.91 -28.60 14.78
N HIS A 98 4.43 -27.50 14.20
CA HIS A 98 5.10 -26.87 13.06
C HIS A 98 6.49 -26.37 13.44
N THR A 99 7.47 -26.63 12.58
CA THR A 99 8.85 -26.15 12.75
C THR A 99 9.19 -25.13 11.67
N TRP A 100 9.90 -24.07 12.05
CA TRP A 100 10.33 -23.02 11.12
C TRP A 100 11.64 -22.36 11.57
N SER A 101 12.23 -21.58 10.66
CA SER A 101 13.45 -20.82 10.89
C SER A 101 13.14 -19.31 10.85
N ALA A 102 13.38 -18.60 11.95
CA ALA A 102 13.18 -17.16 12.08
C ALA A 102 14.21 -16.56 13.05
N CYS A 103 14.52 -15.27 12.93
CA CYS A 103 15.40 -14.62 13.89
C CYS A 103 14.63 -14.19 15.15
N LEU A 104 15.33 -14.00 16.27
CA LEU A 104 14.72 -13.61 17.54
C LEU A 104 14.01 -12.25 17.43
N GLU A 105 14.56 -11.32 16.65
CA GLU A 105 13.94 -10.00 16.42
C GLU A 105 12.54 -10.10 15.78
N GLN A 106 12.34 -11.00 14.80
CA GLN A 106 11.03 -11.24 14.19
C GLN A 106 10.04 -11.83 15.20
N VAL A 107 10.50 -12.80 15.98
CA VAL A 107 9.72 -13.41 17.05
C VAL A 107 9.28 -12.34 18.05
N LEU A 108 10.18 -11.49 18.51
CA LEU A 108 9.87 -10.40 19.44
C LEU A 108 8.80 -9.44 18.90
N ARG A 109 8.82 -9.12 17.60
CA ARG A 109 7.79 -8.27 16.96
C ARG A 109 6.41 -8.91 16.87
N GLY A 110 6.30 -10.22 17.11
CA GLY A 110 5.03 -10.96 17.09
C GLY A 110 4.95 -12.04 16.00
N ASP A 111 5.96 -12.17 15.14
CA ASP A 111 5.98 -13.21 14.11
C ASP A 111 6.30 -14.57 14.74
N TRP A 112 5.27 -15.37 14.98
CA TRP A 112 5.40 -16.69 15.60
C TRP A 112 5.33 -17.81 14.55
N CYS A 113 4.24 -18.58 14.54
CA CYS A 113 4.06 -19.68 13.62
C CYS A 113 3.19 -19.27 12.43
N GLN A 114 3.79 -19.14 11.25
CA GLN A 114 3.04 -18.80 10.04
C GLN A 114 2.02 -19.87 9.65
N ALA A 115 2.32 -21.15 9.83
CA ALA A 115 1.38 -22.23 9.55
C ALA A 115 0.12 -22.13 10.43
N CYS A 116 0.28 -21.96 11.75
CA CYS A 116 -0.86 -21.71 12.65
C CYS A 116 -1.61 -20.42 12.30
N HIS A 117 -0.88 -19.36 11.92
CA HIS A 117 -1.49 -18.13 11.46
C HIS A 117 -2.35 -18.37 10.20
N PHE A 118 -1.82 -19.09 9.21
CA PHE A 118 -2.54 -19.45 7.99
C PHE A 118 -3.77 -20.30 8.26
N GLU A 119 -3.67 -21.32 9.11
CA GLU A 119 -4.82 -22.16 9.49
C GLU A 119 -5.94 -21.34 10.17
N ARG A 120 -5.57 -20.32 10.97
CA ARG A 120 -6.55 -19.45 11.63
C ARG A 120 -7.27 -18.50 10.66
N ILE A 121 -6.57 -17.99 9.64
CA ILE A 121 -7.15 -17.05 8.66
C ILE A 121 -7.73 -17.73 7.42
N LYS A 122 -7.46 -19.04 7.25
CA LYS A 122 -7.97 -19.82 6.14
C LYS A 122 -9.51 -19.74 6.17
N PRO A 123 -10.14 -19.29 5.08
CA PRO A 123 -11.60 -19.22 5.03
C PRO A 123 -12.17 -20.63 5.19
N ARG A 124 -13.18 -20.78 6.04
CA ARG A 124 -13.96 -22.01 6.07
C ARG A 124 -14.86 -22.05 4.85
N GLN A 125 -15.25 -23.25 4.45
CA GLN A 125 -16.20 -23.44 3.35
C GLN A 125 -17.49 -22.64 3.61
N ASP A 126 -17.99 -22.65 4.86
CA ASP A 126 -19.16 -21.88 5.28
C ASP A 126 -19.00 -20.35 5.08
N ASP A 127 -17.78 -19.81 5.25
CA ASP A 127 -17.52 -18.37 5.04
C ASP A 127 -17.62 -18.01 3.56
N ILE A 128 -17.12 -18.91 2.70
CA ILE A 128 -17.15 -18.76 1.25
C ILE A 128 -18.58 -18.81 0.74
N GLU A 129 -19.36 -19.78 1.22
CA GLU A 129 -20.76 -19.97 0.83
C GLU A 129 -21.63 -18.81 1.30
N ARG A 130 -21.47 -18.37 2.56
CA ARG A 130 -22.18 -17.21 3.10
C ARG A 130 -21.89 -15.93 2.30
N ALA A 131 -20.62 -15.67 1.98
CA ALA A 131 -20.24 -14.49 1.20
C ALA A 131 -20.83 -14.50 -0.22
N ALA A 132 -21.06 -15.69 -0.79
CA ALA A 132 -21.76 -15.82 -2.06
C ALA A 132 -23.26 -15.57 -1.92
N ALA A 133 -23.88 -16.18 -0.91
CA ALA A 133 -25.31 -16.08 -0.63
C ALA A 133 -25.74 -14.63 -0.33
N GLU A 134 -24.95 -13.88 0.45
CA GLU A 134 -25.17 -12.45 0.73
C GLU A 134 -25.25 -11.59 -0.55
N ARG A 135 -24.64 -12.05 -1.65
CA ARG A 135 -24.64 -11.38 -2.96
C ARG A 135 -25.60 -12.03 -3.96
N GLY A 136 -26.51 -12.87 -3.48
CA GLY A 136 -27.51 -13.59 -4.27
C GLY A 136 -26.90 -14.64 -5.20
N GLY A 137 -25.69 -15.11 -4.93
CA GLY A 137 -25.00 -16.11 -5.75
C GLY A 137 -24.55 -17.32 -4.96
N ARG A 138 -23.70 -18.15 -5.58
CA ARG A 138 -23.14 -19.36 -4.97
C ARG A 138 -21.71 -19.61 -5.42
N CYS A 139 -20.95 -20.29 -4.56
CA CYS A 139 -19.66 -20.88 -4.93
C CYS A 139 -19.92 -22.26 -5.54
N LEU A 140 -19.25 -22.58 -6.65
CA LEU A 140 -19.40 -23.84 -7.40
C LEU A 140 -18.22 -24.80 -7.21
N SER A 141 -17.11 -24.33 -6.63
CA SER A 141 -15.90 -25.14 -6.39
C SER A 141 -15.50 -25.13 -4.92
N ALA A 142 -14.72 -26.13 -4.51
CA ALA A 142 -14.13 -26.20 -3.17
C ALA A 142 -12.87 -25.33 -3.06
N TYR A 143 -12.59 -24.81 -1.86
CA TYR A 143 -11.36 -24.07 -1.58
C TYR A 143 -10.18 -25.01 -1.34
N ILE A 144 -9.15 -24.84 -2.16
CA ILE A 144 -7.89 -25.60 -2.05
C ILE A 144 -6.85 -24.74 -1.31
N ASP A 145 -6.50 -23.59 -1.90
CA ASP A 145 -5.51 -22.66 -1.37
C ASP A 145 -5.82 -21.21 -1.80
N LYS A 146 -4.94 -20.27 -1.43
CA LYS A 146 -5.11 -18.83 -1.70
C LYS A 146 -4.90 -18.44 -3.17
N GLU A 147 -4.23 -19.28 -3.95
CA GLU A 147 -3.82 -19.01 -5.34
C GLU A 147 -4.83 -19.59 -6.33
N THR A 148 -5.42 -20.74 -5.98
CA THR A 148 -6.43 -21.44 -6.75
C THR A 148 -7.72 -20.62 -6.81
N PRO A 149 -8.13 -20.15 -8.00
CA PRO A 149 -9.37 -19.41 -8.16
C PRO A 149 -10.57 -20.32 -7.88
N LEU A 150 -11.53 -19.80 -7.13
CA LEU A 150 -12.83 -20.43 -6.95
C LEU A 150 -13.72 -20.11 -8.15
N GLN A 151 -14.60 -21.03 -8.51
CA GLN A 151 -15.66 -20.82 -9.49
C GLN A 151 -16.91 -20.28 -8.78
N TRP A 152 -17.44 -19.17 -9.27
CA TRP A 152 -18.57 -18.45 -8.68
C TRP A 152 -19.71 -18.34 -9.67
N GLN A 153 -20.94 -18.20 -9.16
CA GLN A 153 -22.13 -17.85 -9.92
C GLN A 153 -22.91 -16.74 -9.23
N CYS A 154 -23.39 -15.72 -9.95
CA CYS A 154 -24.24 -14.66 -9.39
C CYS A 154 -25.73 -14.94 -9.59
N ALA A 155 -26.60 -14.08 -9.04
CA ALA A 155 -28.05 -14.15 -9.16
C ALA A 155 -28.56 -14.19 -10.61
N GLU A 156 -27.89 -13.44 -11.51
CA GLU A 156 -28.22 -13.41 -12.94
C GLU A 156 -27.70 -14.65 -13.71
N GLY A 157 -27.08 -15.62 -13.01
CA GLY A 157 -26.60 -16.87 -13.59
C GLY A 157 -25.19 -16.83 -14.18
N HIS A 158 -24.53 -15.67 -14.26
CA HIS A 158 -23.17 -15.55 -14.79
C HIS A 158 -22.15 -16.33 -13.95
N THR A 159 -21.26 -17.08 -14.62
CA THR A 159 -20.19 -17.84 -13.97
C THR A 159 -18.81 -17.24 -14.25
N TRP A 160 -17.93 -17.21 -13.25
CA TRP A 160 -16.54 -16.74 -13.42
C TRP A 160 -15.60 -17.36 -12.41
N PHE A 161 -14.29 -17.27 -12.68
CA PHE A 161 -13.23 -17.68 -11.76
C PHE A 161 -12.66 -16.47 -11.03
N ALA A 162 -12.56 -16.53 -9.70
CA ALA A 162 -11.90 -15.52 -8.90
C ALA A 162 -11.37 -16.09 -7.57
N PRO A 163 -10.19 -15.66 -7.10
CA PRO A 163 -9.69 -16.06 -5.78
C PRO A 163 -10.55 -15.46 -4.66
N TRP A 164 -10.65 -16.19 -3.54
CA TRP A 164 -11.42 -15.80 -2.35
C TRP A 164 -11.14 -14.36 -1.88
N PHE A 165 -9.88 -13.95 -1.86
CA PHE A 165 -9.47 -12.62 -1.40
C PHE A 165 -10.13 -11.47 -2.18
N ARG A 166 -10.41 -11.65 -3.48
CA ARG A 166 -11.10 -10.62 -4.27
C ARG A 166 -12.57 -10.51 -3.89
N VAL A 167 -13.22 -11.66 -3.71
CA VAL A 167 -14.64 -11.75 -3.30
C VAL A 167 -14.85 -11.20 -1.90
N SER A 168 -14.02 -11.60 -0.94
CA SER A 168 -14.07 -11.09 0.43
C SER A 168 -13.83 -9.57 0.51
N LYS A 169 -13.08 -8.99 -0.43
CA LYS A 169 -12.91 -7.53 -0.59
C LYS A 169 -14.04 -6.84 -1.35
N GLY A 170 -15.11 -7.54 -1.71
CA GLY A 170 -16.29 -6.99 -2.35
C GLY A 170 -16.26 -6.98 -3.88
N GLN A 171 -15.24 -7.53 -4.54
CA GLN A 171 -15.27 -7.72 -5.99
C GLN A 171 -16.14 -8.93 -6.33
N TRP A 172 -17.15 -8.74 -7.18
CA TRP A 172 -18.13 -9.78 -7.51
C TRP A 172 -18.22 -10.01 -9.02
N CYS A 173 -19.42 -10.21 -9.55
CA CYS A 173 -19.65 -10.42 -10.97
C CYS A 173 -19.32 -9.17 -11.81
N HIS A 174 -18.30 -9.28 -12.66
CA HIS A 174 -17.91 -8.20 -13.56
C HIS A 174 -19.00 -7.85 -14.59
N LEU A 175 -19.78 -8.83 -15.05
CA LEU A 175 -20.87 -8.60 -16.01
C LEU A 175 -22.01 -7.79 -15.37
N CYS A 176 -22.42 -8.14 -14.14
CA CYS A 176 -23.39 -7.35 -13.40
C CYS A 176 -22.86 -5.94 -13.09
N ALA A 177 -21.58 -5.82 -12.72
CA ALA A 177 -20.97 -4.51 -12.44
C ALA A 177 -20.91 -3.63 -13.70
N VAL A 178 -20.64 -4.21 -14.87
CA VAL A 178 -20.70 -3.50 -16.16
C VAL A 178 -22.14 -3.10 -16.47
N LYS A 179 -23.10 -4.03 -16.41
CA LYS A 179 -24.54 -3.75 -16.64
C LYS A 179 -25.04 -2.60 -15.77
N ALA A 180 -24.68 -2.57 -14.48
CA ALA A 180 -25.06 -1.50 -13.55
C ALA A 180 -24.38 -0.14 -13.83
N ARG A 181 -23.20 -0.13 -14.46
CA ARG A 181 -22.48 1.09 -14.84
C ARG A 181 -22.83 1.59 -16.24
N THR A 182 -23.41 0.74 -17.07
CA THR A 182 -23.86 1.11 -18.41
C THR A 182 -25.04 2.06 -18.29
N ARG A 183 -24.89 3.25 -18.88
CA ARG A 183 -25.96 4.24 -18.92
C ARG A 183 -27.09 3.76 -19.83
N THR A 184 -28.28 4.30 -19.64
CA THR A 184 -29.45 3.96 -20.46
C THR A 184 -29.86 5.13 -21.35
N ILE A 185 -30.75 4.87 -22.33
CA ILE A 185 -31.27 5.94 -23.19
C ILE A 185 -32.18 6.89 -22.42
N GLU A 186 -32.93 6.39 -21.44
CA GLU A 186 -33.79 7.17 -20.55
C GLU A 186 -32.95 8.20 -19.77
N GLN A 187 -31.79 7.81 -19.26
CA GLN A 187 -30.86 8.74 -18.62
C GLN A 187 -30.37 9.85 -19.58
N MET A 188 -30.29 9.57 -20.89
CA MET A 188 -29.92 10.60 -21.88
C MET A 188 -31.07 11.57 -22.14
N GLN A 189 -32.29 11.05 -22.13
CA GLN A 189 -33.51 11.84 -22.28
C GLN A 189 -33.70 12.77 -21.07
N ASP A 190 -33.56 12.26 -19.86
CA ASP A 190 -33.60 13.05 -18.61
C ASP A 190 -32.51 14.13 -18.61
N LEU A 191 -31.29 13.76 -19.01
CA LEU A 191 -30.17 14.70 -19.12
C LEU A 191 -30.49 15.84 -20.10
N ALA A 192 -31.10 15.52 -21.23
CA ALA A 192 -31.47 16.53 -22.20
C ALA A 192 -32.58 17.44 -21.69
N GLN A 193 -33.59 16.86 -21.03
CA GLN A 193 -34.70 17.60 -20.44
C GLN A 193 -34.22 18.55 -19.35
N SER A 194 -33.31 18.12 -18.47
CA SER A 194 -32.72 18.96 -17.42
C SER A 194 -31.96 20.17 -17.96
N ARG A 195 -31.52 20.13 -19.22
CA ARG A 195 -30.87 21.24 -19.94
C ARG A 195 -31.83 22.00 -20.88
N GLY A 196 -33.13 21.81 -20.70
CA GLY A 196 -34.17 22.45 -21.48
C GLY A 196 -34.19 22.01 -22.94
N GLY A 197 -33.68 20.82 -23.26
CA GLY A 197 -33.68 20.25 -24.61
C GLY A 197 -34.29 18.86 -24.66
N ARG A 198 -34.00 18.13 -25.75
CA ARG A 198 -34.51 16.78 -26.02
C ARG A 198 -33.40 15.90 -26.57
N CYS A 199 -33.41 14.62 -26.20
CA CYS A 199 -32.66 13.59 -26.88
C CYS A 199 -33.57 12.99 -27.95
N LEU A 200 -33.17 13.06 -29.23
CA LEU A 200 -33.99 12.59 -30.35
C LEU A 200 -33.77 11.11 -30.67
N SER A 201 -32.72 10.50 -30.10
CA SER A 201 -32.41 9.10 -30.30
C SER A 201 -33.18 8.19 -29.34
N THR A 202 -33.51 6.98 -29.82
CA THR A 202 -34.20 5.92 -29.06
C THR A 202 -33.27 4.79 -28.62
N VAL A 203 -32.00 4.80 -29.07
CA VAL A 203 -31.01 3.76 -28.78
C VAL A 203 -29.79 4.39 -28.13
N TYR A 204 -29.22 3.72 -27.12
CA TYR A 204 -27.97 4.10 -26.48
C TYR A 204 -26.78 3.32 -27.08
N PRO A 205 -25.96 3.92 -27.96
CA PRO A 205 -24.83 3.26 -28.62
C PRO A 205 -23.57 3.15 -27.73
N GLY A 206 -23.66 3.42 -26.44
CA GLY A 206 -22.52 3.51 -25.53
C GLY A 206 -21.94 4.93 -25.38
N PRO A 207 -20.93 5.12 -24.51
CA PRO A 207 -20.44 6.45 -24.12
C PRO A 207 -19.76 7.22 -25.26
N HIS A 208 -19.16 6.51 -26.22
CA HIS A 208 -18.48 7.12 -27.36
C HIS A 208 -19.35 7.19 -28.61
N GLY A 209 -20.52 6.56 -28.61
CA GLY A 209 -21.46 6.66 -29.71
C GLY A 209 -22.08 8.05 -29.77
N LYS A 210 -22.32 8.53 -30.99
CA LYS A 210 -22.99 9.80 -31.25
C LYS A 210 -24.49 9.58 -31.28
N ILE A 211 -25.22 10.43 -30.57
CA ILE A 211 -26.68 10.50 -30.64
C ILE A 211 -27.10 11.92 -30.98
N GLU A 212 -28.34 12.07 -31.42
CA GLU A 212 -28.92 13.33 -31.84
C GLU A 212 -29.58 14.04 -30.65
N TRP A 213 -29.24 15.32 -30.49
CA TRP A 213 -29.70 16.18 -29.41
C TRP A 213 -30.37 17.42 -29.99
N GLN A 214 -31.33 17.97 -29.27
CA GLN A 214 -31.97 19.25 -29.57
C GLN A 214 -31.96 20.14 -28.33
N CYS A 215 -31.63 21.42 -28.45
CA CYS A 215 -31.67 22.36 -27.32
C CYS A 215 -33.03 23.09 -27.27
N GLY A 216 -33.28 23.83 -26.20
CA GLY A 216 -34.51 24.62 -26.04
C GLY A 216 -34.73 25.71 -27.09
N LYS A 217 -33.69 26.13 -27.81
CA LYS A 217 -33.81 27.03 -28.96
C LYS A 217 -34.14 26.32 -30.28
N GLY A 218 -34.24 24.99 -30.28
CA GLY A 218 -34.57 24.18 -31.45
C GLY A 218 -33.37 23.68 -32.26
N HIS A 219 -32.13 24.13 -32.01
CA HIS A 219 -30.95 23.62 -32.71
C HIS A 219 -30.76 22.13 -32.47
N ALA A 220 -30.64 21.35 -33.55
CA ALA A 220 -30.32 19.93 -33.51
C ALA A 220 -28.85 19.67 -33.85
N TRP A 221 -28.20 18.75 -33.16
CA TRP A 221 -26.81 18.37 -33.43
C TRP A 221 -26.49 16.95 -33.00
N HIS A 222 -25.45 16.38 -33.61
CA HIS A 222 -24.90 15.09 -33.23
C HIS A 222 -23.71 15.27 -32.29
N ALA A 223 -23.74 14.62 -31.13
CA ALA A 223 -22.63 14.62 -30.19
C ALA A 223 -22.49 13.27 -29.49
N THR A 224 -21.26 12.94 -29.09
CA THR A 224 -21.03 11.75 -28.28
C THR A 224 -21.69 11.89 -26.92
N VAL A 225 -22.26 10.80 -26.42
CA VAL A 225 -22.91 10.80 -25.10
C VAL A 225 -21.98 11.31 -24.01
N ASN A 226 -20.72 10.83 -23.97
CA ASN A 226 -19.76 11.24 -22.95
C ASN A 226 -19.41 12.73 -23.02
N SER A 227 -19.40 13.35 -24.22
CA SER A 227 -19.17 14.79 -24.34
C SER A 227 -20.31 15.58 -23.71
N VAL A 228 -21.55 15.19 -23.98
CA VAL A 228 -22.74 15.84 -23.45
C VAL A 228 -22.88 15.61 -21.94
N TRP A 229 -22.58 14.40 -21.49
CA TRP A 229 -22.54 14.04 -20.08
C TRP A 229 -21.54 14.89 -19.29
N ARG A 230 -20.36 15.15 -19.86
CA ARG A 230 -19.31 16.00 -19.26
C ARG A 230 -19.60 17.49 -19.27
N GLY A 231 -20.69 17.93 -19.90
CA GLY A 231 -21.17 19.31 -19.86
C GLY A 231 -21.14 20.07 -21.19
N SER A 232 -20.66 19.47 -22.28
CA SER A 232 -20.87 20.05 -23.61
C SER A 232 -22.37 20.04 -23.95
N TRP A 233 -22.88 21.07 -24.61
CA TRP A 233 -24.30 21.13 -24.97
C TRP A 233 -24.49 21.52 -26.43
N CYS A 234 -25.19 22.61 -26.70
CA CYS A 234 -25.45 23.08 -28.05
C CYS A 234 -24.30 23.94 -28.59
N PRO A 235 -23.64 23.54 -29.70
CA PRO A 235 -22.56 24.32 -30.32
C PRO A 235 -23.00 25.71 -30.76
N GLU A 236 -24.21 25.84 -31.32
CA GLU A 236 -24.77 27.12 -31.78
C GLU A 236 -25.01 28.08 -30.61
N CYS A 237 -25.67 27.62 -29.55
CA CYS A 237 -25.86 28.43 -28.34
C CYS A 237 -24.51 28.84 -27.71
N ALA A 238 -23.52 27.94 -27.74
CA ALA A 238 -22.19 28.24 -27.23
C ALA A 238 -21.47 29.29 -28.09
N TRP A 239 -21.60 29.22 -29.41
CA TRP A 239 -21.04 30.19 -30.33
C TRP A 239 -21.70 31.57 -30.17
N GLU A 240 -23.03 31.63 -30.12
CA GLU A 240 -23.78 32.86 -29.86
C GLU A 240 -23.33 33.53 -28.56
N SER A 241 -23.22 32.75 -27.49
CA SER A 241 -22.79 33.24 -26.18
C SER A 241 -21.37 33.82 -26.21
N ARG A 242 -20.44 33.13 -26.88
CA ARG A 242 -19.05 33.61 -27.07
C ARG A 242 -19.01 34.88 -27.92
N ARG A 243 -19.81 34.94 -28.99
CA ARG A 243 -19.91 36.11 -29.87
C ARG A 243 -20.41 37.34 -29.11
N MET A 244 -21.47 37.18 -28.31
CA MET A 244 -22.00 38.26 -27.47
C MET A 244 -20.98 38.72 -26.42
N ALA A 245 -20.27 37.79 -25.76
CA ALA A 245 -19.24 38.14 -24.79
C ALA A 245 -18.09 38.95 -25.42
N ARG A 246 -17.67 38.59 -26.66
CA ARG A 246 -16.65 39.33 -27.41
C ARG A 246 -17.10 40.74 -27.77
N ASN A 247 -18.34 40.92 -28.22
CA ASN A 247 -18.90 42.25 -28.53
C ASN A 247 -18.99 43.14 -27.29
N ARG A 248 -19.35 42.57 -26.14
CA ARG A 248 -19.41 43.30 -24.85
C ARG A 248 -18.02 43.77 -24.38
N ARG A 249 -16.95 43.01 -24.66
CA ARG A 249 -15.57 43.43 -24.35
C ARG A 249 -15.10 44.56 -25.26
N ARG A 250 -15.42 44.50 -26.56
CA ARG A 250 -15.09 45.56 -27.53
C ARG A 250 -15.75 46.90 -27.20
N SER A 251 -17.04 46.88 -26.86
CA SER A 251 -17.80 48.09 -26.50
C SER A 251 -17.32 48.75 -25.21
N LYS A 252 -16.80 47.98 -24.24
CA LYS A 252 -16.22 48.53 -22.99
C LYS A 252 -14.81 49.11 -23.14
N GLY A 253 -14.11 48.84 -24.25
CA GLY A 253 -12.74 49.32 -24.52
C GLY A 253 -12.67 50.52 -25.45
N ALA A 254 -13.80 51.01 -25.96
CA ALA A 254 -13.84 52.20 -26.80
C ALA A 254 -13.78 53.45 -25.89
N VAL A 255 -12.58 54.00 -25.70
CA VAL A 255 -12.41 55.34 -25.13
C VAL A 255 -12.89 56.35 -26.19
N PRO A 256 -13.83 57.26 -25.89
CA PRO A 256 -14.25 58.26 -26.87
C PRO A 256 -13.06 59.16 -27.19
N ILE A 257 -12.71 59.28 -28.47
CA ILE A 257 -11.81 60.32 -28.95
C ILE A 257 -12.62 61.61 -28.89
N LEU A 258 -12.36 62.42 -27.86
CA LEU A 258 -12.82 63.81 -27.80
C LEU A 258 -12.05 64.58 -28.89
N LEU A 259 -12.77 64.94 -29.95
CA LEU A 259 -12.32 65.88 -30.99
C LEU A 259 -12.45 67.32 -30.47
#